data_AF-A0A1Y5GU52-F1
#
_entry.id   AF-A0A1Y5GU52-F1
#
_cell.length_a   1.000
_cell.length_b   1.000
_cell.length_c   1.000
_cell.angle_alpha   90.00
_cell.angle_beta   90.00
_cell.angle_gamma   90.00
#
_symmetry.space_group_name_H-M   'P 1'
#
loop_
_entity.id
_entity.type
_entity.pdbx_description
1 polymer ?
#
loop_
_entity_poly.entity_id
_entity_poly.type
_entity_poly.pdbx_seq_one_letter_code
_entity_poly.pdbx_strand_id
1 'polypeptide(L)'
;MNKMTITLSKLDGVVVNTTPLDSTVDNLAAALTLNAELMQLGYIMSETLLTATKQLSNNNLTLFAQELITTLRQRKGAHINYTPMYPNFPRQVIDISDMELYLNAITHYWSLGQWLPDTDKLPRHYAFEATKFQEIALTTDNQVKGIFTALLASNDSLSDTDKKILEWFMLNLPKDQRIFPEVIPFAENKCVVAAIMLAQSQDISPLVKSATDILRIATYLSEGDISLATNTTFISLPRQLRKNLSLQLERVINEEDIGRHRNKWVRLFHNLHVGDYSKKVYSIAKNGQKQSNIRELLWAN
;
A
#
# COMPACT_ATOMS: atom_id res chain seq x y z
N MET A 1 3.51 -9.59 3.00
CA MET A 1 3.98 -8.30 3.56
C MET A 1 3.83 -8.36 5.07
N ASN A 2 4.87 -8.02 5.85
CA ASN A 2 4.82 -8.00 7.32
C ASN A 2 4.84 -6.56 7.86
N LYS A 3 4.60 -6.41 9.17
CA LYS A 3 4.65 -5.12 9.86
C LYS A 3 5.98 -4.40 9.67
N MET A 4 7.12 -5.09 9.80
CA MET A 4 8.45 -4.50 9.67
C MET A 4 8.70 -3.90 8.28
N THR A 5 8.24 -4.57 7.21
CA THR A 5 8.32 -4.06 5.83
C THR A 5 7.55 -2.76 5.68
N ILE A 6 6.34 -2.71 6.25
CA ILE A 6 5.49 -1.51 6.22
C ILE A 6 6.17 -0.37 6.97
N THR A 7 6.65 -0.63 8.19
CA THR A 7 7.32 0.37 9.01
C THR A 7 8.58 0.92 8.35
N LEU A 8 9.44 0.05 7.81
CA LEU A 8 10.64 0.47 7.10
C LEU A 8 10.31 1.29 5.86
N SER A 9 9.32 0.88 5.06
CA SER A 9 8.96 1.59 3.83
C SER A 9 8.28 2.94 4.05
N LYS A 10 7.57 3.12 5.17
CA LYS A 10 6.76 4.32 5.43
C LYS A 10 7.34 5.28 6.45
N LEU A 11 8.16 4.78 7.38
CA LEU A 11 8.70 5.58 8.49
C LEU A 11 10.23 5.51 8.57
N ASP A 12 10.89 4.73 7.70
CA ASP A 12 12.32 4.42 7.81
C ASP A 12 12.71 4.03 9.24
N GLY A 13 11.87 3.20 9.85
CA GLY A 13 12.02 2.81 11.25
C GLY A 13 11.53 1.40 11.52
N VAL A 14 11.72 0.96 12.75
CA VAL A 14 11.30 -0.36 13.25
C VAL A 14 10.76 -0.27 14.65
N VAL A 15 9.81 -1.16 14.96
CA VAL A 15 9.31 -1.32 16.32
C VAL A 15 10.12 -2.44 16.98
N VAL A 16 10.71 -2.14 18.14
CA VAL A 16 11.33 -3.14 19.01
C VAL A 16 10.29 -3.51 20.08
N ASN A 17 9.65 -4.67 19.91
CA ASN A 17 8.63 -5.13 20.85
C ASN A 17 9.31 -5.68 22.11
N THR A 18 9.37 -4.87 23.16
CA THR A 18 9.81 -5.32 24.49
C THR A 18 8.91 -4.76 25.57
N THR A 19 8.04 -5.62 26.08
CA THR A 19 7.50 -5.48 27.43
C THR A 19 8.57 -5.87 28.45
N PRO A 20 8.76 -5.03 29.48
CA PRO A 20 9.62 -3.86 29.40
C PRO A 20 11.06 -4.22 29.02
N LEU A 21 11.81 -3.26 28.46
CA LEU A 21 13.25 -3.37 28.28
C LEU A 21 13.89 -3.66 29.65
N ASP A 22 14.56 -4.79 29.78
CA ASP A 22 15.25 -5.14 31.01
C ASP A 22 16.56 -4.36 31.07
N SER A 23 16.61 -3.33 31.91
CA SER A 23 17.80 -2.50 32.10
C SER A 23 19.00 -3.27 32.65
N THR A 24 18.81 -4.52 33.11
CA THR A 24 19.90 -5.40 33.55
C THR A 24 20.59 -6.11 32.38
N VAL A 25 19.98 -6.13 31.19
CA VAL A 25 20.53 -6.74 29.99
C VAL A 25 21.29 -5.68 29.18
N ASP A 26 22.59 -5.94 28.95
CA ASP A 26 23.43 -5.10 28.08
C ASP A 26 24.16 -5.95 27.04
N ASN A 27 23.50 -6.18 25.91
CA ASN A 27 24.03 -6.88 24.74
C ASN A 27 24.65 -5.90 23.72
N LEU A 28 25.41 -4.91 24.20
CA LEU A 28 26.03 -3.88 23.37
C LEU A 28 26.85 -4.45 22.21
N ALA A 29 27.68 -5.48 22.47
CA ALA A 29 28.50 -6.10 21.44
C ALA A 29 27.66 -6.68 20.30
N ALA A 30 26.58 -7.40 20.62
CA ALA A 30 25.68 -7.96 19.61
C ALA A 30 24.91 -6.88 18.84
N ALA A 31 24.48 -5.81 19.53
CA ALA A 31 23.82 -4.67 18.88
C ALA A 31 24.77 -3.92 17.93
N LEU A 32 26.04 -3.74 18.29
CA LEU A 32 27.06 -3.15 17.43
C LEU A 32 27.40 -4.04 16.23
N THR A 33 27.48 -5.36 16.42
CA THR A 33 27.63 -6.33 15.32
C THR A 33 26.47 -6.21 14.33
N LEU A 34 25.23 -6.14 14.83
CA LEU A 34 24.07 -5.89 13.98
C LEU A 34 24.22 -4.56 13.23
N ASN A 35 24.61 -3.47 13.92
CA ASN A 35 24.78 -2.17 13.27
C ASN A 35 25.83 -2.22 12.14
N ALA A 36 26.94 -2.93 12.35
CA ALA A 36 27.97 -3.11 11.33
C ALA A 36 27.44 -3.87 10.10
N GLU A 37 26.61 -4.90 10.30
CA GLU A 37 25.92 -5.60 9.21
C GLU A 37 24.94 -4.68 8.46
N LEU A 38 24.22 -3.82 9.17
CA LEU A 38 23.34 -2.82 8.56
C LEU A 38 24.12 -1.80 7.73
N MET A 39 25.31 -1.39 8.19
CA MET A 39 26.19 -0.47 7.47
C MET A 39 26.67 -1.07 6.14
N GLN A 40 26.93 -2.38 6.07
CA GLN A 40 27.22 -3.05 4.79
C GLN A 40 26.02 -2.96 3.82
N LEU A 41 24.80 -2.93 4.36
CA LEU A 41 23.58 -2.70 3.60
C LEU A 41 23.30 -1.20 3.36
N GLY A 42 24.14 -0.27 3.81
CA GLY A 42 23.96 1.18 3.63
C GLY A 42 22.99 1.82 4.63
N TYR A 43 22.67 1.12 5.72
CA TYR A 43 21.80 1.61 6.80
C TYR A 43 22.59 1.78 8.09
N ILE A 44 22.08 2.59 9.01
CA ILE A 44 22.62 2.73 10.36
C ILE A 44 21.49 2.83 11.37
N MET A 45 21.64 2.26 12.56
CA MET A 45 20.67 2.44 13.63
C MET A 45 20.80 3.85 14.22
N SER A 46 19.66 4.50 14.45
CA SER A 46 19.59 5.66 15.35
C SER A 46 20.07 5.29 16.76
N GLU A 47 20.52 6.29 17.52
CA GLU A 47 20.97 6.10 18.91
C GLU A 47 19.89 5.43 19.80
N THR A 48 18.63 5.84 19.61
CA THR A 48 17.48 5.28 20.34
C THR A 48 17.23 3.82 19.97
N LEU A 49 17.37 3.47 18.69
CA LEU A 49 17.24 2.09 18.24
C LEU A 49 18.38 1.21 18.74
N LEU A 50 19.62 1.70 18.71
CA LEU A 50 20.77 0.98 19.25
C LEU A 50 20.58 0.70 20.74
N THR A 51 20.12 1.71 21.50
CA THR A 51 19.84 1.60 22.94
C THR A 51 18.73 0.59 23.24
N ALA A 52 17.65 0.59 22.47
CA ALA A 52 16.60 -0.41 22.60
C ALA A 52 17.08 -1.82 22.21
N THR A 53 17.91 -1.92 21.17
CA THR A 53 18.43 -3.20 20.67
C THR A 53 19.37 -3.86 21.67
N LYS A 54 20.26 -3.10 22.33
CA LYS A 54 21.18 -3.68 23.33
C LYS A 54 20.47 -4.21 24.58
N GLN A 55 19.25 -3.75 24.86
CA GLN A 55 18.42 -4.21 25.97
C GLN A 55 17.58 -5.46 25.63
N LEU A 56 17.67 -5.98 24.40
CA LEU A 56 17.06 -7.25 24.04
C LEU A 56 17.84 -8.43 24.62
N SER A 57 17.16 -9.49 25.04
CA SER A 57 17.80 -10.78 25.30
C SER A 57 18.48 -11.31 24.03
N ASN A 58 19.52 -12.15 24.17
CA ASN A 58 20.24 -12.71 23.01
C ASN A 58 19.32 -13.40 21.98
N ASN A 59 18.30 -14.11 22.46
CA ASN A 59 17.33 -14.78 21.59
C ASN A 59 16.48 -13.76 20.82
N ASN A 60 15.94 -12.75 21.51
CA ASN A 60 15.12 -11.72 20.87
C ASN A 60 15.93 -10.85 19.91
N LEU A 61 17.18 -10.51 20.25
CA LEU A 61 18.10 -9.80 19.38
C LEU A 61 18.38 -10.60 18.12
N THR A 62 18.64 -11.90 18.23
CA THR A 62 18.90 -12.78 17.08
C THR A 62 17.69 -12.84 16.14
N LEU A 63 16.48 -13.02 16.68
CA LEU A 63 15.25 -13.04 15.89
C LEU A 63 14.99 -11.68 15.21
N PHE A 64 15.17 -10.59 15.95
CA PHE A 64 15.03 -9.23 15.44
C PHE A 64 16.04 -8.94 14.32
N ALA A 65 17.31 -9.30 14.53
CA ALA A 65 18.38 -9.16 13.54
C ALA A 65 18.06 -9.94 12.27
N GLN A 66 17.60 -11.19 12.40
CA GLN A 66 17.24 -12.03 11.25
C GLN A 66 16.10 -11.40 10.44
N GLU A 67 15.04 -10.92 11.09
CA GLU A 67 13.92 -10.26 10.40
C GLU A 67 14.35 -8.95 9.73
N LEU A 68 15.12 -8.11 10.44
CA LEU A 68 15.58 -6.81 9.97
C LEU A 68 16.51 -6.93 8.76
N ILE A 69 17.56 -7.75 8.86
CA ILE A 69 18.51 -7.96 7.77
C ILE A 69 17.80 -8.54 6.54
N THR A 70 16.90 -9.51 6.74
CA THR A 70 16.14 -10.10 5.63
C THR A 70 15.29 -9.05 4.92
N THR A 71 14.58 -8.22 5.68
CA THR A 71 13.70 -7.18 5.13
C THR A 71 14.51 -6.11 4.37
N LEU A 72 15.65 -5.67 4.92
CA LEU A 72 16.50 -4.66 4.27
C LEU A 72 17.23 -5.19 3.03
N ARG A 73 17.65 -6.46 3.02
CA ARG A 73 18.22 -7.11 1.82
C ARG A 73 17.21 -7.17 0.69
N GLN A 74 15.95 -7.50 0.99
CA GLN A 74 14.87 -7.45 0.01
C GLN A 74 14.66 -6.02 -0.52
N ARG A 75 14.57 -5.03 0.38
CA ARG A 75 14.40 -3.60 0.01
C ARG A 75 15.52 -3.07 -0.89
N LYS A 76 16.78 -3.42 -0.62
CA LYS A 76 17.94 -2.97 -1.40
C LYS A 76 18.14 -3.74 -2.72
N GLY A 77 17.40 -4.84 -2.94
CA GLY A 77 17.69 -5.76 -4.05
C GLY A 77 18.96 -6.60 -3.82
N ALA A 78 19.55 -6.56 -2.62
CA ALA A 78 20.78 -7.28 -2.27
C ALA A 78 20.61 -8.82 -2.19
N HIS A 79 19.39 -9.32 -2.40
CA HIS A 79 19.13 -10.74 -2.63
C HIS A 79 19.57 -11.21 -4.03
N ILE A 80 19.79 -10.27 -4.96
CA ILE A 80 20.29 -10.54 -6.30
C ILE A 80 21.81 -10.34 -6.29
N ASN A 81 22.56 -11.39 -6.62
CA ASN A 81 24.01 -11.29 -6.75
C ASN A 81 24.36 -10.61 -8.09
N TYR A 82 24.50 -9.29 -8.08
CA TYR A 82 24.89 -8.53 -9.27
C TYR A 82 26.41 -8.55 -9.42
N THR A 83 26.90 -9.05 -10.57
CA THR A 83 28.30 -8.94 -10.95
C THR A 83 28.44 -7.78 -11.93
N PRO A 84 29.15 -6.69 -11.57
CA PRO A 84 29.38 -5.59 -12.50
C PRO A 84 30.13 -6.05 -13.73
N MET A 85 29.67 -5.61 -14.92
CA MET A 85 30.33 -5.88 -16.20
C MET A 85 31.74 -5.28 -16.27
N TYR A 86 31.97 -4.16 -15.58
CA TYR A 86 33.29 -3.53 -15.45
C TYR A 86 33.66 -3.40 -13.97
N PRO A 87 34.33 -4.42 -13.39
CA PRO A 87 34.58 -4.45 -11.95
C PRO A 87 35.50 -3.34 -11.41
N ASN A 88 36.33 -2.74 -12.28
CA ASN A 88 37.29 -1.70 -11.92
C ASN A 88 36.85 -0.31 -12.42
N PHE A 89 35.54 -0.09 -12.54
CA PHE A 89 34.95 1.23 -12.83
C PHE A 89 35.40 2.28 -11.79
N PRO A 90 35.69 3.55 -12.18
CA PRO A 90 35.56 4.11 -13.52
C PRO A 90 36.78 3.89 -14.43
N ARG A 91 37.95 3.58 -13.84
CA ARG A 91 39.22 3.58 -14.57
C ARG A 91 39.26 2.58 -15.72
N GLN A 92 38.72 1.38 -15.52
CA GLN A 92 38.60 0.37 -16.59
C GLN A 92 37.87 0.90 -17.82
N VAL A 93 36.75 1.59 -17.63
CA VAL A 93 35.96 2.11 -18.76
C VAL A 93 36.66 3.28 -19.45
N ILE A 94 37.40 4.09 -18.70
CA ILE A 94 38.20 5.19 -19.23
C ILE A 94 39.36 4.67 -20.09
N ASP A 95 39.98 3.55 -19.70
CA ASP A 95 41.16 3.00 -20.36
C ASP A 95 40.82 2.10 -21.57
N ILE A 96 39.59 1.55 -21.65
CA ILE A 96 39.13 0.73 -22.79
C ILE A 96 38.77 1.62 -23.99
N SER A 97 39.05 1.14 -25.21
CA SER A 97 38.67 1.85 -26.44
C SER A 97 37.15 1.88 -26.66
N ASP A 98 36.63 2.94 -27.28
CA ASP A 98 35.20 3.04 -27.62
C ASP A 98 34.69 1.82 -28.39
N MET A 99 35.46 1.35 -29.39
CA MET A 99 35.10 0.19 -30.21
C MET A 99 34.89 -1.06 -29.35
N GLU A 100 35.79 -1.32 -28.41
CA GLU A 100 35.69 -2.46 -27.50
C GLU A 100 34.52 -2.31 -26.52
N LEU A 101 34.26 -1.11 -25.98
CA LEU A 101 33.06 -0.85 -25.18
C LEU A 101 31.78 -1.19 -25.94
N TYR A 102 31.69 -0.79 -27.21
CA TYR A 102 30.55 -1.09 -28.08
C TYR A 102 30.42 -2.60 -28.34
N LEU A 103 31.51 -3.30 -28.69
CA LEU A 103 31.47 -4.76 -28.91
C LEU A 103 31.08 -5.51 -27.63
N ASN A 104 31.61 -5.09 -26.49
CA ASN A 104 31.27 -5.66 -25.19
C ASN A 104 29.77 -5.50 -24.89
N ALA A 105 29.22 -4.30 -25.09
CA ALA A 105 27.79 -4.03 -24.88
C ALA A 105 26.91 -4.86 -25.82
N ILE A 106 27.24 -4.88 -27.12
CA ILE A 106 26.50 -5.65 -28.13
C ILE A 106 26.50 -7.14 -27.76
N THR A 107 27.65 -7.70 -27.41
CA THR A 107 27.78 -9.11 -27.03
C THR A 107 27.00 -9.43 -25.75
N HIS A 108 27.09 -8.57 -24.74
CA HIS A 108 26.34 -8.71 -23.50
C HIS A 108 24.82 -8.76 -23.77
N TYR A 109 24.28 -7.83 -24.55
CA TYR A 109 22.85 -7.80 -24.85
C TYR A 109 22.39 -8.94 -25.76
N TRP A 110 23.17 -9.35 -26.75
CA TRP A 110 22.84 -10.53 -27.58
C TRP A 110 22.85 -11.83 -26.77
N SER A 111 23.67 -11.91 -25.74
CA SER A 111 23.69 -13.06 -24.82
C SER A 111 22.60 -13.02 -23.73
N LEU A 112 21.65 -12.09 -23.82
CA LEU A 112 20.64 -11.85 -22.77
C LEU A 112 21.26 -11.59 -21.38
N GLY A 113 22.42 -10.93 -21.37
CA GLY A 113 23.16 -10.56 -20.16
C GLY A 113 24.03 -11.67 -19.55
N GLN A 114 24.18 -12.80 -20.23
CA GLN A 114 24.97 -13.94 -19.72
C GLN A 114 26.48 -13.77 -19.93
N TRP A 115 26.88 -13.11 -21.01
CA TRP A 115 28.29 -12.87 -21.33
C TRP A 115 28.80 -11.62 -20.63
N LEU A 116 30.00 -11.71 -20.04
CA LEU A 116 30.72 -10.60 -19.42
C LEU A 116 32.16 -10.61 -19.95
N PRO A 117 32.81 -9.44 -20.11
CA PRO A 117 34.22 -9.39 -20.46
C PRO A 117 35.06 -10.03 -19.35
N ASP A 118 36.08 -10.78 -19.75
CA ASP A 118 37.02 -11.36 -18.80
C ASP A 118 37.92 -10.24 -18.27
N THR A 119 37.78 -9.89 -16.99
CA THR A 119 38.58 -8.83 -16.36
C THR A 119 38.85 -9.17 -14.91
N ASP A 120 40.13 -9.17 -14.54
CA ASP A 120 40.55 -9.32 -13.16
C ASP A 120 40.10 -8.15 -12.30
N LYS A 121 39.56 -8.45 -11.12
CA LYS A 121 39.22 -7.47 -10.09
C LYS A 121 40.49 -6.98 -9.41
N LEU A 122 40.81 -5.70 -9.55
CA LEU A 122 41.94 -5.09 -8.85
C LEU A 122 41.67 -4.99 -7.34
N PRO A 123 42.71 -5.11 -6.50
CA PRO A 123 42.56 -4.92 -5.07
C PRO A 123 42.12 -3.48 -4.78
N ARG A 124 41.10 -3.31 -3.95
CA ARG A 124 40.66 -1.99 -3.50
C ARG A 124 41.54 -1.55 -2.33
N HIS A 125 42.17 -0.38 -2.47
CA HIS A 125 42.88 0.23 -1.35
C HIS A 125 41.87 0.71 -0.30
N TYR A 126 42.27 0.63 0.98
CA TYR A 126 41.49 1.24 2.05
C TYR A 126 41.41 2.76 1.82
N ALA A 127 40.21 3.29 1.81
CA ALA A 127 39.94 4.72 1.68
C ALA A 127 38.96 5.15 2.75
N PHE A 128 39.17 6.35 3.30
CA PHE A 128 38.17 6.99 4.14
C PHE A 128 37.05 7.49 3.23
N GLU A 129 35.95 6.75 3.21
CA GLU A 129 34.74 7.12 2.49
C GLU A 129 33.78 7.82 3.45
N ALA A 130 33.29 9.00 3.06
CA ALA A 130 32.20 9.67 3.77
C ALA A 130 30.87 9.00 3.36
N THR A 131 30.67 7.76 3.78
CA THR A 131 29.49 6.97 3.42
C THR A 131 28.26 7.56 4.09
N LYS A 132 27.30 8.01 3.27
CA LYS A 132 26.00 8.46 3.76
C LYS A 132 25.12 7.24 4.01
N PHE A 133 24.87 6.92 5.28
CA PHE A 133 23.95 5.87 5.67
C PHE A 133 22.51 6.38 5.76
N GLN A 134 21.55 5.54 5.41
CA GLN A 134 20.15 5.79 5.73
C GLN A 134 19.89 5.36 7.18
N GLU A 135 19.54 6.32 8.03
CA GLU A 135 19.24 6.03 9.43
C GLU A 135 17.92 5.27 9.56
N ILE A 136 17.91 4.26 10.45
CA ILE A 136 16.72 3.52 10.86
C ILE A 136 16.33 3.98 12.27
N ALA A 137 15.16 4.60 12.36
CA ALA A 137 14.61 5.11 13.61
C ALA A 137 13.97 4.00 14.47
N LEU A 138 14.03 4.16 15.79
CA LEU A 138 13.12 3.46 16.68
C LEU A 138 11.73 4.09 16.54
N THR A 139 10.71 3.28 16.29
CA THR A 139 9.32 3.74 16.21
C THR A 139 8.40 2.97 17.14
N THR A 140 7.19 3.49 17.32
CA THR A 140 6.18 2.97 18.23
C THR A 140 5.00 2.38 17.47
N ASP A 141 4.24 1.51 18.14
CA ASP A 141 2.99 0.97 17.58
C ASP A 141 1.98 2.05 17.20
N ASN A 142 1.96 3.17 17.94
CA ASN A 142 1.07 4.28 17.64
C ASN A 142 1.46 4.99 16.35
N GLN A 143 2.76 5.17 16.08
CA GLN A 143 3.24 5.73 14.82
C GLN A 143 2.96 4.77 13.65
N VAL A 144 3.15 3.46 13.84
CA VAL A 144 2.79 2.46 12.82
C VAL A 144 1.29 2.49 12.53
N LYS A 145 0.43 2.54 13.55
CA LYS A 145 -1.02 2.70 13.38
C LYS A 145 -1.36 4.02 12.68
N GLY A 146 -0.62 5.10 12.94
CA GLY A 146 -0.78 6.38 12.28
C GLY A 146 -0.62 6.33 10.76
N ILE A 147 0.14 5.36 10.22
CA ILE A 147 0.25 5.13 8.76
C ILE A 147 -1.13 4.84 8.16
N PHE A 148 -1.96 4.03 8.83
CA PHE A 148 -3.30 3.72 8.35
C PHE A 148 -4.15 4.99 8.18
N THR A 149 -4.18 5.83 9.21
CA THR A 149 -4.92 7.09 9.19
C THR A 149 -4.38 8.05 8.12
N ALA A 150 -3.05 8.16 8.01
CA ALA A 150 -2.41 9.02 7.01
C ALA A 150 -2.71 8.60 5.56
N LEU A 151 -2.67 7.30 5.27
CA LEU A 151 -3.01 6.77 3.95
C LEU A 151 -4.47 7.06 3.57
N LEU A 152 -5.39 6.93 4.52
CA LEU A 152 -6.81 7.26 4.28
C LEU A 152 -7.07 8.76 4.15
N ALA A 153 -6.29 9.60 4.82
CA ALA A 153 -6.38 11.05 4.73
C ALA A 153 -5.71 11.62 3.47
N SER A 154 -5.02 10.79 2.67
CA SER A 154 -4.36 11.22 1.43
C SER A 154 -5.34 11.81 0.43
N ASN A 155 -4.99 12.96 -0.14
CA ASN A 155 -5.74 13.65 -1.20
C ASN A 155 -5.51 13.04 -2.60
N ASP A 156 -4.52 12.16 -2.73
CA ASP A 156 -4.16 11.52 -3.98
C ASP A 156 -4.60 10.05 -4.03
N SER A 157 -4.66 9.51 -5.25
CA SER A 157 -4.83 8.07 -5.47
C SER A 157 -3.68 7.29 -4.84
N LEU A 158 -4.01 6.23 -4.12
CA LEU A 158 -3.00 5.36 -3.54
C LEU A 158 -2.33 4.49 -4.59
N SER A 159 -1.01 4.33 -4.46
CA SER A 159 -0.27 3.32 -5.21
C SER A 159 -0.75 1.91 -4.87
N ASP A 160 -0.49 0.93 -5.75
CA ASP A 160 -0.85 -0.47 -5.49
C ASP A 160 -0.20 -1.03 -4.22
N THR A 161 1.02 -0.57 -3.92
CA THR A 161 1.69 -0.90 -2.66
C THR A 161 0.91 -0.35 -1.47
N ASP A 162 0.44 0.89 -1.55
CA ASP A 162 -0.29 1.52 -0.45
C ASP A 162 -1.68 0.93 -0.23
N LYS A 163 -2.35 0.50 -1.30
CA LYS A 163 -3.59 -0.28 -1.22
C LYS A 163 -3.35 -1.58 -0.46
N LYS A 164 -2.25 -2.30 -0.75
CA LYS A 164 -1.87 -3.51 -0.01
C LYS A 164 -1.53 -3.21 1.45
N ILE A 165 -0.96 -2.04 1.75
CA ILE A 165 -0.65 -1.63 3.14
C ILE A 165 -1.95 -1.38 3.91
N LEU A 166 -2.91 -0.67 3.30
CA LEU A 166 -4.24 -0.49 3.89
C LEU A 166 -4.93 -1.83 4.12
N GLU A 167 -4.90 -2.73 3.14
CA GLU A 167 -5.45 -4.07 3.29
C GLU A 167 -4.80 -4.81 4.46
N TRP A 168 -3.47 -4.77 4.56
CA TRP A 168 -2.76 -5.38 5.69
C TRP A 168 -3.25 -4.82 7.04
N PHE A 169 -3.42 -3.50 7.17
CA PHE A 169 -3.97 -2.90 8.38
C PHE A 169 -5.41 -3.35 8.65
N MET A 170 -6.25 -3.42 7.62
CA MET A 170 -7.64 -3.87 7.73
C MET A 170 -7.77 -5.38 8.07
N LEU A 171 -6.74 -6.18 7.84
CA LEU A 171 -6.71 -7.59 8.21
C LEU A 171 -6.06 -7.82 9.59
N ASN A 172 -5.04 -7.04 9.95
CA ASN A 172 -4.17 -7.33 11.10
C ASN A 172 -4.37 -6.41 12.31
N LEU A 173 -4.89 -5.18 12.14
CA LEU A 173 -5.22 -4.33 13.29
C LEU A 173 -6.61 -4.68 13.84
N PRO A 174 -6.78 -4.82 15.16
CA PRO A 174 -8.10 -4.85 15.79
C PRO A 174 -8.95 -3.63 15.42
N LYS A 175 -10.27 -3.78 15.35
CA LYS A 175 -11.19 -2.72 14.89
C LYS A 175 -11.11 -1.45 15.75
N ASP A 176 -10.98 -1.63 17.07
CA ASP A 176 -10.82 -0.58 18.08
C ASP A 176 -9.51 0.21 17.94
N GLN A 177 -8.53 -0.33 17.20
CA GLN A 177 -7.24 0.32 16.96
C GLN A 177 -7.15 0.96 15.57
N ARG A 178 -8.20 0.86 14.74
CA ARG A 178 -8.27 1.49 13.41
C ARG A 178 -8.86 2.88 13.53
N ILE A 179 -7.99 3.88 13.54
CA ILE A 179 -8.40 5.28 13.62
C ILE A 179 -8.67 5.79 12.20
N PHE A 180 -9.95 5.97 11.87
CA PHE A 180 -10.36 6.60 10.62
C PHE A 180 -10.23 8.12 10.71
N PRO A 181 -9.74 8.80 9.66
CA PRO A 181 -9.78 10.25 9.62
C PRO A 181 -11.22 10.75 9.50
N GLU A 182 -11.50 11.97 9.94
CA GLU A 182 -12.84 12.59 9.81
C GLU A 182 -13.29 12.69 8.35
N VAL A 183 -12.34 12.89 7.44
CA VAL A 183 -12.55 12.99 6.00
C VAL A 183 -11.60 12.05 5.27
N ILE A 184 -12.16 11.26 4.35
CA ILE A 184 -11.42 10.49 3.35
C ILE A 184 -11.68 11.20 2.01
N PRO A 185 -10.76 12.08 1.58
CA PRO A 185 -11.03 13.00 0.46
C PRO A 185 -11.06 12.27 -0.87
N PHE A 186 -10.18 11.28 -1.05
CA PHE A 186 -10.09 10.53 -2.30
C PHE A 186 -11.08 9.37 -2.35
N ALA A 187 -11.95 9.36 -3.37
CA ALA A 187 -13.08 8.42 -3.43
C ALA A 187 -12.63 6.96 -3.64
N GLU A 188 -11.53 6.72 -4.34
CA GLU A 188 -10.97 5.38 -4.50
C GLU A 188 -10.57 4.79 -3.14
N ASN A 189 -9.86 5.55 -2.31
CA ASN A 189 -9.40 5.10 -0.99
C ASN A 189 -10.60 4.69 -0.11
N LYS A 190 -11.67 5.47 -0.15
CA LYS A 190 -12.95 5.15 0.51
C LYS A 190 -13.54 3.83 0.00
N CYS A 191 -13.54 3.60 -1.31
CA CYS A 191 -14.07 2.39 -1.92
C CYS A 191 -13.26 1.14 -1.57
N VAL A 192 -11.93 1.22 -1.55
CA VAL A 192 -11.03 0.12 -1.13
C VAL A 192 -11.39 -0.33 0.28
N VAL A 193 -11.45 0.60 1.23
CA VAL A 193 -11.81 0.29 2.63
C VAL A 193 -13.22 -0.29 2.73
N ALA A 194 -14.19 0.33 2.04
CA ALA A 194 -15.58 -0.13 2.08
C ALA A 194 -15.70 -1.57 1.57
N ALA A 195 -14.99 -1.93 0.50
CA ALA A 195 -14.98 -3.29 -0.02
C ALA A 195 -14.44 -4.31 0.99
N ILE A 196 -13.33 -3.98 1.67
CA ILE A 196 -12.74 -4.85 2.70
C ILE A 196 -13.70 -4.99 3.90
N MET A 197 -14.29 -3.89 4.36
CA MET A 197 -15.29 -3.90 5.44
C MET A 197 -16.50 -4.77 5.09
N LEU A 198 -17.02 -4.63 3.88
CA LEU A 198 -18.15 -5.42 3.37
C LEU A 198 -17.82 -6.91 3.30
N ALA A 199 -16.63 -7.27 2.80
CA ALA A 199 -16.16 -8.65 2.76
C ALA A 199 -16.07 -9.28 4.17
N GLN A 200 -15.74 -8.47 5.17
CA GLN A 200 -15.70 -8.86 6.58
C GLN A 200 -17.04 -8.68 7.32
N SER A 201 -18.14 -8.41 6.61
CA SER A 201 -19.47 -8.12 7.18
C SER A 201 -19.47 -7.01 8.24
N GLN A 202 -18.61 -6.00 8.08
CA GLN A 202 -18.52 -4.84 8.95
C GLN A 202 -19.45 -3.71 8.49
N ASP A 203 -19.79 -2.83 9.42
CA ASP A 203 -20.62 -1.66 9.14
C ASP A 203 -19.83 -0.58 8.40
N ILE A 204 -20.26 -0.22 7.19
CA ILE A 204 -19.65 0.84 6.37
C ILE A 204 -20.22 2.23 6.64
N SER A 205 -21.15 2.39 7.59
CA SER A 205 -21.75 3.68 7.93
C SER A 205 -20.72 4.83 8.11
N PRO A 206 -19.53 4.62 8.71
CA PRO A 206 -18.54 5.69 8.86
C PRO A 206 -17.98 6.23 7.55
N LEU A 207 -18.03 5.44 6.47
CA LEU A 207 -17.48 5.81 5.16
C LEU A 207 -18.53 6.48 4.24
N VAL A 208 -19.81 6.20 4.48
CA VAL A 208 -20.90 6.61 3.59
C VAL A 208 -21.51 7.92 4.07
N LYS A 209 -21.21 9.01 3.36
CA LYS A 209 -21.76 10.35 3.65
C LYS A 209 -22.84 10.78 2.66
N SER A 210 -22.84 10.21 1.46
CA SER A 210 -23.77 10.56 0.38
C SER A 210 -24.26 9.34 -0.41
N ALA A 211 -25.34 9.49 -1.19
CA ALA A 211 -25.77 8.44 -2.10
C ALA A 211 -24.68 8.14 -3.15
N THR A 212 -23.97 9.17 -3.61
CA THR A 212 -22.86 9.02 -4.56
C THR A 212 -21.75 8.11 -4.02
N ASP A 213 -21.49 8.09 -2.70
CA ASP A 213 -20.54 7.14 -2.11
C ASP A 213 -20.98 5.69 -2.33
N ILE A 214 -22.27 5.37 -2.17
CA ILE A 214 -22.81 4.03 -2.44
C ILE A 214 -22.67 3.66 -3.91
N LEU A 215 -22.95 4.60 -4.82
CA LEU A 215 -22.77 4.39 -6.26
C LEU A 215 -21.32 4.07 -6.61
N ARG A 216 -20.36 4.79 -6.01
CA ARG A 216 -18.93 4.54 -6.21
C ARG A 216 -18.47 3.22 -5.60
N ILE A 217 -18.94 2.85 -4.41
CA ILE A 217 -18.64 1.56 -3.78
C ILE A 217 -19.15 0.41 -4.67
N ALA A 218 -20.39 0.47 -5.14
CA ALA A 218 -20.94 -0.56 -6.03
C ALA A 218 -20.21 -0.62 -7.38
N THR A 219 -19.77 0.53 -7.88
CA THR A 219 -18.93 0.63 -9.09
C THR A 219 -17.58 -0.03 -8.89
N TYR A 220 -16.91 0.26 -7.77
CA TYR A 220 -15.63 -0.36 -7.41
C TYR A 220 -15.73 -1.88 -7.26
N LEU A 221 -16.78 -2.37 -6.59
CA LEU A 221 -17.05 -3.82 -6.45
C LEU A 221 -17.29 -4.52 -7.79
N SER A 222 -17.63 -3.76 -8.84
CA SER A 222 -17.83 -4.26 -10.20
C SER A 222 -16.66 -3.92 -11.14
N GLU A 223 -15.51 -3.54 -10.58
CA GLU A 223 -14.29 -3.18 -11.33
C GLU A 223 -14.50 -2.04 -12.34
N GLY A 224 -15.44 -1.14 -12.06
CA GLY A 224 -15.72 0.02 -12.88
C GLY A 224 -14.95 1.29 -12.48
N ASP A 225 -15.15 2.33 -13.27
CA ASP A 225 -14.54 3.64 -13.10
C ASP A 225 -15.17 4.44 -11.94
N ILE A 226 -14.42 4.57 -10.84
CA ILE A 226 -14.84 5.24 -9.58
C ILE A 226 -15.09 6.75 -9.78
N SER A 227 -14.48 7.37 -10.80
CA SER A 227 -14.76 8.77 -11.14
C SER A 227 -16.21 8.96 -11.62
N LEU A 228 -16.87 7.87 -12.02
CA LEU A 228 -18.19 7.82 -12.64
C LEU A 228 -18.23 8.52 -14.01
N ALA A 229 -17.08 8.74 -14.65
CA ALA A 229 -17.02 9.30 -16.00
C ALA A 229 -17.60 8.30 -17.02
N THR A 230 -17.20 7.04 -16.94
CA THR A 230 -17.73 5.97 -17.79
C THR A 230 -18.87 5.19 -17.12
N ASN A 231 -19.62 4.40 -17.90
CA ASN A 231 -20.69 3.56 -17.38
C ASN A 231 -20.13 2.22 -16.89
N THR A 232 -20.60 1.75 -15.74
CA THR A 232 -20.21 0.46 -15.17
C THR A 232 -21.19 -0.64 -15.53
N THR A 233 -20.67 -1.82 -15.88
CA THR A 233 -21.43 -3.08 -15.93
C THR A 233 -21.42 -3.73 -14.55
N PHE A 234 -22.50 -3.57 -13.79
CA PHE A 234 -22.57 -4.09 -12.43
C PHE A 234 -22.60 -5.62 -12.40
N ILE A 235 -21.73 -6.23 -11.59
CA ILE A 235 -21.75 -7.68 -11.34
C ILE A 235 -22.94 -8.06 -10.46
N SER A 236 -23.34 -9.33 -10.48
CA SER A 236 -24.38 -9.82 -9.56
C SER A 236 -23.83 -9.87 -8.13
N LEU A 237 -24.35 -9.00 -7.26
CA LEU A 237 -23.90 -8.94 -5.87
C LEU A 237 -24.63 -10.00 -5.00
N PRO A 238 -23.92 -10.68 -4.08
CA PRO A 238 -24.51 -11.55 -3.08
C PRO A 238 -25.66 -10.88 -2.33
N ARG A 239 -26.70 -11.66 -1.97
CA ARG A 239 -27.91 -11.16 -1.28
C ARG A 239 -27.59 -10.30 -0.06
N GLN A 240 -26.61 -10.72 0.73
CA GLN A 240 -26.20 -9.99 1.94
C GLN A 240 -25.61 -8.62 1.62
N LEU A 241 -24.79 -8.52 0.56
CA LEU A 241 -24.22 -7.25 0.10
C LEU A 241 -25.30 -6.32 -0.47
N ARG A 242 -26.23 -6.86 -1.28
CA ARG A 242 -27.39 -6.09 -1.79
C ARG A 242 -28.22 -5.50 -0.66
N LYS A 243 -28.51 -6.31 0.36
CA LYS A 243 -29.23 -5.86 1.56
C LYS A 243 -28.45 -4.76 2.30
N ASN A 244 -27.16 -4.96 2.58
CA ASN A 244 -26.35 -3.98 3.30
C ASN A 244 -26.27 -2.64 2.55
N LEU A 245 -25.93 -2.67 1.25
CA LEU A 245 -25.86 -1.47 0.42
C LEU A 245 -27.22 -0.76 0.32
N SER A 246 -28.33 -1.49 0.22
CA SER A 246 -29.67 -0.89 0.16
C SER A 246 -30.04 -0.18 1.47
N LEU A 247 -29.72 -0.78 2.62
CA LEU A 247 -29.97 -0.17 3.93
C LEU A 247 -29.09 1.06 4.18
N GLN A 248 -27.82 1.02 3.75
CA GLN A 248 -26.93 2.18 3.82
C GLN A 248 -27.40 3.29 2.88
N LEU A 249 -27.85 2.95 1.67
CA LEU A 249 -28.40 3.90 0.73
C LEU A 249 -29.64 4.61 1.30
N GLU A 250 -30.52 3.90 1.99
CA GLU A 250 -31.72 4.48 2.60
C GLU A 250 -31.43 5.66 3.55
N ARG A 251 -30.29 5.61 4.26
CA ARG A 251 -29.84 6.67 5.18
C ARG A 251 -29.47 7.96 4.46
N VAL A 252 -28.88 7.86 3.27
CA VAL A 252 -28.22 8.99 2.57
C VAL A 252 -28.89 9.37 1.25
N ILE A 253 -29.84 8.59 0.77
CA ILE A 253 -30.51 8.81 -0.52
C ILE A 253 -31.27 10.14 -0.55
N ASN A 254 -31.07 10.89 -1.62
CA ASN A 254 -31.74 12.15 -1.94
C ASN A 254 -31.93 12.24 -3.46
N GLU A 255 -32.95 12.96 -3.92
CA GLU A 255 -33.30 13.00 -5.35
C GLU A 255 -32.25 13.74 -6.21
N GLU A 256 -31.52 14.70 -5.65
CA GLU A 256 -30.49 15.46 -6.37
C GLU A 256 -29.34 14.55 -6.84
N ASP A 257 -28.80 13.72 -5.93
CA ASP A 257 -27.75 12.75 -6.26
C ASP A 257 -28.22 11.72 -7.28
N ILE A 258 -29.48 11.29 -7.21
CA ILE A 258 -30.08 10.40 -8.20
C ILE A 258 -30.16 11.09 -9.56
N GLY A 259 -30.56 12.37 -9.59
CA GLY A 259 -30.62 13.18 -10.80
C GLY A 259 -29.27 13.37 -11.48
N ARG A 260 -28.21 13.64 -10.71
CA ARG A 260 -26.84 13.90 -11.20
C ARG A 260 -26.26 12.71 -11.98
N HIS A 261 -26.57 11.47 -11.57
CA HIS A 261 -26.08 10.25 -12.22
C HIS A 261 -27.21 9.29 -12.63
N ARG A 262 -28.32 9.82 -13.15
CA ARG A 262 -29.60 9.10 -13.36
C ARG A 262 -29.47 7.72 -14.01
N ASN A 263 -28.83 7.62 -15.17
CA ASN A 263 -28.74 6.35 -15.91
C ASN A 263 -27.94 5.29 -15.14
N LYS A 264 -26.90 5.71 -14.40
CA LYS A 264 -26.09 4.83 -13.55
C LYS A 264 -26.91 4.33 -12.36
N TRP A 265 -27.72 5.20 -11.76
CA TRP A 265 -28.63 4.84 -10.68
C TRP A 265 -29.74 3.88 -11.11
N VAL A 266 -30.36 4.08 -12.27
CA VAL A 266 -31.39 3.16 -12.78
C VAL A 266 -30.84 1.73 -12.90
N ARG A 267 -29.62 1.58 -13.42
CA ARG A 267 -28.94 0.28 -13.52
C ARG A 267 -28.61 -0.30 -12.13
N LEU A 268 -28.09 0.52 -11.23
CA LEU A 268 -27.73 0.07 -9.89
C LEU A 268 -28.96 -0.33 -9.06
N PHE A 269 -30.06 0.41 -9.12
CA PHE A 269 -31.31 0.06 -8.42
C PHE A 269 -31.84 -1.30 -8.83
N HIS A 270 -31.78 -1.61 -10.13
CA HIS A 270 -32.15 -2.92 -10.65
C HIS A 270 -31.21 -4.01 -10.11
N ASN A 271 -29.90 -3.80 -10.18
CA ASN A 271 -28.90 -4.75 -9.69
C ASN A 271 -29.02 -5.02 -8.16
N LEU A 272 -29.29 -3.99 -7.36
CA LEU A 272 -29.44 -4.12 -5.91
C LEU A 272 -30.77 -4.74 -5.49
N HIS A 273 -31.77 -4.82 -6.37
CA HIS A 273 -33.14 -5.25 -6.03
C HIS A 273 -33.69 -4.47 -4.83
N VAL A 274 -33.55 -3.14 -4.86
CA VAL A 274 -33.84 -2.26 -3.69
C VAL A 274 -35.26 -2.39 -3.13
N GLY A 275 -36.22 -2.81 -3.97
CA GLY A 275 -37.62 -3.07 -3.56
C GLY A 275 -37.77 -4.14 -2.48
N ASP A 276 -36.83 -5.09 -2.42
CA ASP A 276 -36.86 -6.18 -1.43
C ASP A 276 -36.43 -5.71 -0.03
N TYR A 277 -35.77 -4.54 0.06
CA TYR A 277 -35.05 -4.12 1.26
C TYR A 277 -35.48 -2.77 1.80
N SER A 278 -35.92 -1.84 0.96
CA SER A 278 -36.27 -0.48 1.39
C SER A 278 -37.40 0.13 0.57
N LYS A 279 -38.53 0.42 1.23
CA LYS A 279 -39.67 1.11 0.59
C LYS A 279 -39.31 2.53 0.17
N LYS A 280 -38.49 3.23 0.97
CA LYS A 280 -38.03 4.61 0.69
C LYS A 280 -37.11 4.65 -0.52
N VAL A 281 -36.13 3.75 -0.59
CA VAL A 281 -35.23 3.71 -1.76
C VAL A 281 -36.01 3.31 -3.02
N TYR A 282 -36.94 2.36 -2.91
CA TYR A 282 -37.77 1.92 -4.02
C TYR A 282 -38.67 3.02 -4.59
N SER A 283 -39.28 3.86 -3.74
CA SER A 283 -40.13 4.96 -4.22
C SER A 283 -39.32 6.00 -5.01
N ILE A 284 -38.13 6.37 -4.53
CA ILE A 284 -37.22 7.28 -5.23
C ILE A 284 -36.71 6.65 -6.53
N ALA A 285 -36.37 5.36 -6.53
CA ALA A 285 -35.94 4.64 -7.72
C ALA A 285 -37.01 4.65 -8.83
N LYS A 286 -38.28 4.45 -8.47
CA LYS A 286 -39.41 4.50 -9.41
C LYS A 286 -39.59 5.88 -10.05
N ASN A 287 -39.40 6.94 -9.27
CA ASN A 287 -39.46 8.32 -9.78
C ASN A 287 -38.31 8.59 -10.77
N GLY A 288 -37.10 8.14 -10.44
CA GLY A 288 -35.93 8.27 -11.32
C GLY A 288 -36.09 7.54 -12.66
N GLN A 289 -36.65 6.32 -12.65
CA GLN A 289 -36.94 5.54 -13.87
C GLN A 289 -37.94 6.24 -14.79
N LYS A 290 -39.07 6.74 -14.25
CA LYS A 290 -40.07 7.47 -15.03
C LYS A 290 -39.47 8.67 -15.76
N GLN A 291 -38.63 9.46 -15.08
CA GLN A 291 -37.98 10.62 -15.68
C GLN A 291 -36.90 10.25 -16.71
N SER A 292 -36.27 9.08 -16.60
CA SER A 292 -35.32 8.56 -17.59
C SER A 292 -36.03 8.23 -18.91
N ASN A 293 -37.12 7.46 -18.83
CA ASN A 293 -37.90 7.05 -19.99
C ASN A 293 -38.47 8.27 -20.76
N ILE A 294 -38.88 9.32 -20.05
CA ILE A 294 -39.36 10.57 -20.68
C ILE A 294 -38.26 11.27 -21.48
N ARG A 295 -37.01 11.27 -20.99
CA ARG A 295 -35.89 11.90 -21.72
C ARG A 295 -35.47 11.10 -22.93
N GLU A 296 -35.43 9.77 -22.87
CA GLU A 296 -35.15 8.95 -24.05
C GLU A 296 -36.20 9.20 -25.16
N LEU A 297 -37.47 9.41 -24.79
CA LEU A 297 -38.53 9.79 -25.73
C LEU A 297 -38.39 11.21 -26.30
N LEU A 298 -37.81 12.16 -25.55
CA LEU A 298 -37.63 13.55 -25.99
C LEU A 298 -36.41 13.78 -26.89
N TRP A 299 -35.47 12.83 -26.93
CA TRP A 299 -34.24 12.91 -27.74
C TRP A 299 -34.24 11.92 -28.91
N ALA A 300 -35.29 11.09 -29.02
CA ALA A 300 -35.52 10.16 -30.13
C ALA A 300 -36.44 10.74 -31.22
N ASN A 301 -36.88 12.00 -31.08
CA ASN A 301 -37.68 12.75 -32.05
C ASN A 301 -36.91 13.94 -32.61
#